data_AF-M8B596-F1
#
_entry.id   AF-M8B596-F1
#
_cell.length_a   1.000
_cell.length_b   1.000
_cell.length_c   1.000
_cell.angle_alpha   90.00
_cell.angle_beta   90.00
_cell.angle_gamma   90.00
#
_symmetry.space_group_name_H-M   'P 1'
#
loop_
_entity.id
_entity.type
_entity.pdbx_description
1 polymer ?
#
loop_
_entity_poly.entity_id
_entity_poly.type
_entity_poly.pdbx_seq_one_letter_code
_entity_poly.pdbx_strand_id
1 'polypeptide(L)'
;MAKLMCLCFIILTIAVAVSAGECEGDRQAMIKECAKYQQWPANPKLDPSDACCAVWHKANIPCLCAGVTKEKEKIYCMEKVAYVANFCKKPFPHGYKCGSYTFPPLA
;
A
#
# COMPACT_ATOMS: atom_id res chain seq x y z
N MET A 1 -34.13 -19.61 44.87
CA MET A 1 -34.29 -18.24 44.36
C MET A 1 -33.37 -18.05 43.17
N ALA A 2 -33.82 -18.50 42.00
CA ALA A 2 -33.17 -18.26 40.73
C ALA A 2 -33.66 -16.91 40.18
N LYS A 3 -32.74 -15.98 39.95
CA LYS A 3 -32.83 -14.81 39.05
C LYS A 3 -31.59 -13.97 39.36
N LEU A 4 -30.63 -13.88 38.45
CA LEU A 4 -30.68 -13.06 37.24
C LEU A 4 -29.62 -11.98 37.43
N MET A 5 -28.38 -12.30 37.06
CA MET A 5 -27.42 -11.31 36.59
C MET A 5 -26.31 -12.06 35.85
N CYS A 6 -26.71 -12.69 34.75
CA CYS A 6 -25.80 -12.90 33.62
C CYS A 6 -25.38 -11.51 33.14
N LEU A 7 -24.29 -10.99 33.71
CA LEU A 7 -23.55 -9.89 33.12
C LEU A 7 -22.93 -10.44 31.84
N CYS A 8 -23.69 -10.33 30.76
CA CYS A 8 -23.23 -10.51 29.41
C CYS A 8 -22.01 -9.60 29.22
N PHE A 9 -20.81 -10.18 29.23
CA PHE A 9 -19.66 -9.55 28.61
C PHE A 9 -19.96 -9.50 27.11
N ILE A 10 -20.67 -8.44 26.70
CA ILE A 10 -20.84 -8.07 25.30
C ILE A 10 -19.45 -7.62 24.87
N ILE A 11 -18.64 -8.58 24.41
CA ILE A 11 -17.44 -8.29 23.67
C ILE A 11 -17.93 -7.64 22.37
N LEU A 12 -17.87 -6.31 22.33
CA LEU A 12 -18.06 -5.53 21.11
C LEU A 12 -16.99 -5.98 20.12
N THR A 13 -17.31 -6.98 19.29
CA THR A 13 -16.58 -7.27 18.07
C THR A 13 -16.81 -6.09 17.14
N ILE A 14 -15.93 -5.09 17.23
CA ILE A 14 -15.84 -4.06 16.21
C ILE A 14 -15.38 -4.78 14.95
N ALA A 15 -16.35 -5.18 14.13
CA ALA A 15 -16.09 -5.72 12.81
C ALA A 15 -15.33 -4.67 12.01
N VAL A 16 -14.21 -5.10 11.45
CA VAL A 16 -13.21 -4.34 10.69
C VAL A 16 -13.87 -3.63 9.50
N ALA A 17 -14.40 -2.42 9.72
CA ALA A 17 -14.82 -1.50 8.66
C ALA A 17 -13.77 -0.39 8.43
N VAL A 18 -12.79 -0.28 9.32
CA VAL A 18 -11.73 0.75 9.30
C VAL A 18 -10.73 0.50 8.16
N SER A 19 -10.47 -0.76 7.78
CA SER A 19 -9.39 -1.10 6.84
C SER A 19 -9.66 -0.76 5.36
N ALA A 20 -10.92 -0.78 4.91
CA ALA A 20 -11.24 -0.57 3.50
C ALA A 20 -11.23 0.92 3.13
N GLY A 21 -11.77 1.79 3.99
CA GLY A 21 -11.80 3.24 3.79
C GLY A 21 -10.42 3.87 3.84
N GLU A 22 -9.58 3.45 4.79
CA GLU A 22 -8.19 3.91 4.91
C GLU A 22 -7.36 3.54 3.68
N CYS A 23 -7.53 2.32 3.16
CA CYS A 23 -6.79 1.85 2.00
C CYS A 23 -7.17 2.57 0.71
N GLU A 24 -8.44 2.94 0.54
CA GLU A 24 -8.84 3.76 -0.61
C GLU A 24 -8.29 5.19 -0.49
N GLY A 25 -8.25 5.75 0.71
CA GLY A 25 -7.56 7.02 0.98
C GLY A 25 -6.08 6.98 0.60
N ASP A 26 -5.37 5.94 1.03
CA ASP A 26 -3.97 5.71 0.66
C ASP A 26 -3.79 5.57 -0.85
N ARG A 27 -4.73 4.89 -1.53
CA ARG A 27 -4.70 4.72 -2.98
C ARG A 27 -4.82 6.05 -3.71
N GLN A 28 -5.78 6.87 -3.31
CA GLN A 28 -5.99 8.20 -3.89
C GLN A 28 -4.79 9.12 -3.65
N ALA A 29 -4.22 9.09 -2.45
CA ALA A 29 -3.01 9.84 -2.13
C ALA A 29 -1.81 9.38 -2.98
N MET A 30 -1.63 8.07 -3.16
CA MET A 30 -0.57 7.49 -3.98
C MET A 30 -0.73 7.90 -5.45
N ILE A 31 -1.95 7.86 -5.98
CA ILE A 31 -2.24 8.30 -7.35
C ILE A 31 -1.90 9.78 -7.51
N LYS A 32 -2.36 10.62 -6.58
CA LYS A 32 -2.17 12.06 -6.64
C LYS A 32 -0.70 12.46 -6.58
N GLU A 33 0.04 11.94 -5.60
CA GLU A 33 1.38 12.43 -5.29
C GLU A 33 2.48 11.62 -6.01
N CYS A 34 2.24 10.34 -6.31
CA CYS A 34 3.28 9.43 -6.78
C CYS A 34 3.12 8.88 -8.20
N ALA A 35 1.93 8.93 -8.82
CA ALA A 35 1.67 8.23 -10.09
C ALA A 35 2.68 8.54 -11.19
N LYS A 36 3.04 9.82 -11.39
CA LYS A 36 3.98 10.24 -12.43
C LYS A 36 5.40 9.65 -12.28
N TYR A 37 5.81 9.30 -11.06
CA TYR A 37 7.11 8.67 -10.80
C TYR A 37 7.08 7.16 -11.01
N GLN A 38 5.89 6.56 -11.00
CA GLN A 38 5.66 5.12 -10.97
C GLN A 38 5.10 4.56 -12.29
N GLN A 39 4.61 5.41 -13.19
CA GLN A 39 4.06 4.99 -14.48
C GLN A 39 5.13 4.62 -15.52
N TRP A 40 4.73 3.77 -16.47
CA TRP A 40 5.54 3.50 -17.68
C TRP A 40 5.79 4.79 -18.49
N PRO A 41 6.89 4.87 -19.26
CA PRO A 41 7.93 3.86 -19.48
C PRO A 41 8.86 3.63 -18.28
N ALA A 42 9.63 2.54 -18.24
CA ALA A 42 10.55 2.23 -17.13
C ALA A 42 11.67 3.26 -16.96
N ASN A 43 12.09 3.90 -18.06
CA ASN A 43 13.10 4.95 -18.07
C ASN A 43 12.55 6.24 -18.72
N PRO A 44 12.97 7.43 -18.27
CA PRO A 44 13.85 7.64 -17.11
C PRO A 44 13.12 7.40 -15.78
N LYS A 45 13.89 7.04 -14.75
CA LYS A 45 13.44 7.09 -13.35
C LYS A 45 13.56 8.53 -12.89
N LEU A 46 12.47 9.05 -12.33
CA LEU A 46 12.40 10.42 -11.83
C LEU A 46 12.40 10.37 -10.30
N ASP A 47 13.20 11.24 -9.68
CA ASP A 47 13.23 11.35 -8.23
C ASP A 47 11.86 11.79 -7.70
N PRO A 48 11.28 11.05 -6.73
CA PRO A 48 10.00 11.41 -6.15
C PRO A 48 10.13 12.71 -5.34
N SER A 49 9.05 13.47 -5.28
CA SER A 49 8.95 14.63 -4.39
C SER A 49 8.82 14.21 -2.92
N ASP A 50 9.15 15.12 -2.01
CA ASP A 50 8.94 14.93 -0.57
C ASP A 50 7.48 14.58 -0.24
N ALA A 51 6.52 15.16 -0.97
CA ALA A 51 5.10 14.83 -0.84
C ALA A 51 4.80 13.37 -1.18
N CYS A 52 5.41 12.83 -2.26
CA CYS A 52 5.28 11.42 -2.60
C CYS A 52 5.90 10.53 -1.52
N CYS A 53 7.09 10.86 -1.03
CA CYS A 53 7.72 10.09 0.05
C CYS A 53 6.90 10.14 1.35
N ALA A 54 6.27 11.28 1.68
CA ALA A 54 5.39 11.38 2.84
C ALA A 54 4.17 10.46 2.74
N VAL A 55 3.57 10.34 1.55
CA VAL A 55 2.51 9.35 1.28
C VAL A 55 3.06 7.94 1.40
N TRP A 56 4.21 7.65 0.80
CA TRP A 56 4.85 6.34 0.82
C TRP A 56 5.12 5.82 2.25
N HIS A 57 5.55 6.70 3.16
CA HIS A 57 5.79 6.35 4.56
C HIS A 57 4.50 5.96 5.28
N LYS A 58 3.41 6.70 5.07
CA LYS A 58 2.14 6.51 5.77
C LYS A 58 1.28 5.38 5.21
N ALA A 59 1.36 5.15 3.90
CA ALA A 59 0.45 4.25 3.21
C ALA A 59 0.56 2.80 3.71
N ASN A 60 -0.60 2.15 3.79
CA ASN A 60 -0.78 0.71 3.97
C ASN A 60 -0.41 -0.03 2.67
N ILE A 61 0.88 -0.22 2.47
CA ILE A 61 1.44 -0.90 1.29
C ILE A 61 0.85 -2.30 1.06
N PRO A 62 0.68 -3.17 2.09
CA PRO A 62 0.01 -4.45 1.90
C PRO A 62 -1.38 -4.33 1.26
N CYS A 63 -2.19 -3.37 1.71
CA CYS A 63 -3.51 -3.17 1.13
C CYS A 63 -3.46 -2.63 -0.31
N LEU A 64 -2.55 -1.68 -0.58
CA LEU A 64 -2.36 -1.18 -1.94
C LEU A 64 -1.96 -2.31 -2.90
N CYS A 65 -1.03 -3.16 -2.46
CA CYS A 65 -0.52 -4.31 -3.22
C CYS A 65 -1.56 -5.38 -3.47
N ALA A 66 -2.48 -5.63 -2.52
CA ALA A 66 -3.62 -6.52 -2.74
C ALA A 66 -4.53 -6.03 -3.88
N GLY A 67 -4.55 -4.72 -4.13
CA GLY A 67 -5.29 -4.11 -5.23
C GLY A 67 -4.54 -4.02 -6.56
N VAL A 68 -3.28 -4.45 -6.64
CA VAL A 68 -2.48 -4.42 -7.89
C VAL A 68 -2.81 -5.66 -8.72
N THR A 69 -3.33 -5.46 -9.93
CA THR A 69 -3.59 -6.52 -10.91
C THR A 69 -2.63 -6.41 -12.09
N LYS A 70 -2.60 -7.42 -12.96
CA LYS A 70 -1.79 -7.38 -14.20
C LYS A 70 -2.15 -6.20 -15.10
N GLU A 71 -3.41 -5.76 -15.09
CA GLU A 71 -3.87 -4.59 -15.84
C GLU A 71 -3.31 -3.31 -15.24
N LYS A 72 -3.23 -3.21 -13.91
CA LYS A 72 -2.59 -2.08 -13.25
C LYS A 72 -1.08 -2.08 -13.44
N GLU A 73 -0.43 -3.24 -13.52
CA GLU A 73 0.99 -3.36 -13.85
C GLU A 73 1.33 -2.90 -15.29
N LYS A 74 0.34 -2.84 -16.19
CA LYS A 74 0.50 -2.20 -17.52
C LYS A 74 0.49 -0.67 -17.44
N ILE A 75 -0.02 -0.10 -16.34
CA ILE A 75 -0.08 1.35 -16.11
C ILE A 75 1.10 1.77 -15.22
N TYR A 76 1.33 1.03 -14.13
CA TYR A 76 2.36 1.28 -13.14
C TYR A 76 3.54 0.33 -13.34
N CYS A 77 4.70 0.89 -13.62
CA CYS A 77 5.95 0.18 -13.76
C CYS A 77 6.48 -0.22 -12.38
N MET A 78 6.44 -1.52 -12.06
CA MET A 78 6.86 -2.01 -10.74
C MET A 78 8.34 -1.77 -10.44
N GLU A 79 9.20 -1.68 -11.46
CA GLU A 79 10.60 -1.26 -11.28
C GLU A 79 10.72 0.20 -10.80
N LYS A 80 9.82 1.08 -11.26
CA LYS A 80 9.76 2.46 -10.77
C LYS A 80 9.13 2.53 -9.38
N VAL A 81 8.16 1.67 -9.08
CA VAL A 81 7.65 1.52 -7.70
C VAL A 81 8.79 1.11 -6.77
N ALA A 82 9.65 0.16 -7.18
CA ALA A 82 10.85 -0.21 -6.43
C ALA A 82 11.82 0.97 -6.25
N TYR A 83 12.03 1.74 -7.31
CA TYR A 83 12.89 2.92 -7.28
C TYR A 83 12.38 3.96 -6.26
N VAL A 84 11.10 4.32 -6.34
CA VAL A 84 10.47 5.26 -5.41
C VAL A 84 10.56 4.74 -3.97
N ALA A 85 10.29 3.45 -3.75
CA ALA A 85 10.39 2.83 -2.43
C ALA A 85 11.79 2.94 -1.82
N ASN A 86 12.82 2.66 -2.63
CA ASN A 86 14.22 2.74 -2.21
C ASN A 86 14.65 4.20 -1.98
N PHE A 87 14.27 5.11 -2.88
CA PHE A 87 14.56 6.53 -2.77
C PHE A 87 13.96 7.11 -1.48
N CYS A 88 12.69 6.82 -1.21
CA CYS A 88 11.96 7.22 0.00
C CYS A 88 12.34 6.40 1.25
N LYS A 89 13.45 5.65 1.25
CA LYS A 89 13.99 4.93 2.42
C LYS A 89 13.00 3.97 3.11
N LYS A 90 12.05 3.42 2.34
CA LYS A 90 11.14 2.36 2.78
C LYS A 90 11.07 1.31 1.66
N PRO A 91 12.18 0.57 1.43
CA PRO A 91 12.26 -0.42 0.37
C PRO A 91 11.35 -1.62 0.66
N PHE A 92 11.00 -2.33 -0.41
CA PHE A 92 10.39 -3.64 -0.27
C PHE A 92 11.44 -4.68 0.16
N PRO A 93 11.10 -5.61 1.06
CA PRO A 93 11.93 -6.77 1.32
C PRO A 93 12.13 -7.62 0.05
N HIS A 94 13.28 -8.27 -0.06
CA HIS A 94 13.50 -9.27 -1.11
C HIS A 94 12.42 -10.34 -1.07
N GLY A 95 11.83 -10.65 -2.23
CA GLY A 95 10.79 -11.66 -2.37
C GLY A 95 9.38 -11.17 -2.00
N TYR A 96 9.22 -9.91 -1.58
CA TYR A 96 7.91 -9.34 -1.35
C TYR A 96 7.08 -9.34 -2.65
N LYS A 97 5.81 -9.74 -2.57
CA LYS A 97 4.89 -9.77 -3.72
C LYS A 97 3.90 -8.62 -3.68
N CYS A 98 3.75 -7.94 -4.81
CA CYS A 98 2.78 -6.87 -4.99
C CYS A 98 2.11 -7.06 -6.36
N GLY A 99 0.85 -7.50 -6.36
CA GLY A 99 0.23 -8.06 -7.56
C GLY A 99 0.93 -9.33 -8.02
N SER A 100 1.32 -9.39 -9.29
CA SER A 100 2.09 -10.48 -9.87
C SER A 100 3.61 -10.27 -9.78
N TYR A 101 4.05 -9.04 -9.51
CA TYR A 101 5.46 -8.69 -9.36
C TYR A 101 6.06 -9.17 -8.03
N THR A 102 7.27 -9.72 -8.10
CA THR A 102 8.07 -10.11 -6.93
C THR A 102 9.33 -9.25 -6.90
N PHE A 103 9.54 -8.50 -5.81
CA PHE A 103 10.67 -7.58 -5.72
C PHE A 103 12.00 -8.34 -5.63
N PRO A 104 13.01 -8.00 -6.47
CA PRO A 104 14.34 -8.58 -6.39
C PRO A 104 15.08 -8.09 -5.13
N PRO A 105 16.28 -8.63 -4.84
CA PRO A 105 17.17 -8.05 -3.84
C PRO A 105 17.43 -6.56 -4.13
N LEU A 106 17.62 -5.77 -3.07
CA LEU A 106 18.06 -4.39 -3.22
C LEU A 106 19.44 -4.39 -3.89
N ALA A 107 19.54 -3.66 -5.00
CA ALA A 107 20.78 -3.47 -5.75
C ALA A 107 21.63 -2.34 -5.15
#